data_AF-A0A9X2QAK3-F1
#
_entry.id   AF-A0A9X2QAK3-F1
#
_cell.length_a   1.000
_cell.length_b   1.000
_cell.length_c   1.000
_cell.angle_alpha   90.00
_cell.angle_beta   90.00
_cell.angle_gamma   90.00
#
_symmetry.space_group_name_H-M   'P 1'
#
loop_
_entity.id
_entity.type
_entity.pdbx_description
1 polymer ?
#
loop_
_entity_poly.entity_id
_entity_poly.type
_entity_poly.pdbx_seq_one_letter_code
_entity_poly.pdbx_strand_id
1 'polypeptide(L)' 'MFVLPEHQGKGDGKVVIDAVTVHPNLQGLRRLSLATSDAHGLHARQGFTPPLSPQSLMECYRPGPYTR' A
#
# COMPACT_ATOMS: atom_id res chain seq x y z
N MET A 1 1.49 5.57 -3.39
CA MET A 1 0.58 5.84 -4.52
C MET A 1 0.08 7.26 -4.40
N PHE A 2 -0.10 7.99 -5.49
CA PHE A 2 -0.78 9.28 -5.47
C PHE A 2 -1.82 9.34 -6.59
N VAL A 3 -2.88 10.10 -6.36
CA VAL A 3 -3.89 10.45 -7.37
C VAL A 3 -3.94 11.97 -7.40
N LEU A 4 -3.90 12.54 -8.61
CA LEU A 4 -3.98 13.99 -8.79
C LEU A 4 -5.26 14.53 -8.10
N PRO A 5 -5.21 15.71 -7.45
CA PRO A 5 -6.34 16.25 -6.70
C PRO A 5 -7.67 16.23 -7.46
N GLU A 6 -7.65 16.61 -8.73
CA GLU A 6 -8.80 16.63 -9.64
C GLU A 6 -9.38 15.24 -9.97
N HIS A 7 -8.67 14.17 -9.62
CA HIS A 7 -9.05 12.78 -9.80
C HIS A 7 -9.34 12.05 -8.47
N GLN A 8 -9.14 12.70 -7.32
CA GLN A 8 -9.44 12.10 -6.02
C GLN A 8 -10.94 11.87 -5.84
N GLY A 9 -11.29 10.87 -5.02
CA GLY A 9 -12.69 10.49 -4.75
C GLY A 9 -13.39 9.73 -5.90
N LYS A 10 -12.77 9.59 -7.07
CA LYS A 10 -13.35 8.87 -8.23
C LYS A 10 -13.10 7.37 -8.23
N GLY A 11 -12.32 6.86 -7.27
CA GLY A 11 -11.98 5.44 -7.16
C GLY A 11 -10.74 5.02 -7.95
N ASP A 12 -10.07 5.92 -8.67
CA ASP A 12 -8.83 5.64 -9.42
C ASP A 12 -7.75 4.99 -8.53
N GLY A 13 -7.66 5.45 -7.28
CA GLY A 13 -6.84 4.88 -6.21
C GLY A 13 -7.03 3.37 -6.03
N LYS A 14 -8.31 2.96 -6.01
CA LYS A 14 -8.71 1.58 -5.82
C LYS A 14 -8.34 0.73 -7.04
N VAL A 15 -8.64 1.21 -8.25
CA VAL A 15 -8.42 0.44 -9.50
C VAL A 15 -6.96 -0.02 -9.62
N VAL A 16 -6.01 0.85 -9.29
CA VAL A 16 -4.58 0.50 -9.38
C VAL A 16 -4.20 -0.55 -8.34
N ILE A 17 -4.67 -0.42 -7.10
CA ILE A 17 -4.37 -1.41 -6.05
C ILE A 17 -5.02 -2.76 -6.39
N ASP A 18 -6.27 -2.76 -6.88
CA ASP A 18 -6.96 -3.97 -7.31
C ASP A 18 -6.14 -4.67 -8.40
N ALA A 19 -5.69 -3.91 -9.41
CA ALA A 19 -4.88 -4.44 -10.50
C ALA A 19 -3.57 -5.08 -10.00
N VAL A 20 -2.90 -4.49 -9.00
CA VAL A 20 -1.70 -5.07 -8.39
C VAL A 20 -2.02 -6.36 -7.65
N THR A 21 -3.07 -6.37 -6.82
CA THR A 21 -3.42 -7.53 -5.98
C THR A 21 -3.86 -8.74 -6.81
N VAL A 22 -4.52 -8.53 -7.96
CA VAL A 22 -4.99 -9.61 -8.84
C VAL A 22 -4.04 -9.93 -9.99
N HIS A 23 -2.90 -9.25 -10.10
CA HIS A 23 -1.98 -9.46 -11.23
C HIS A 23 -1.46 -10.90 -11.24
N PRO A 24 -1.54 -11.64 -12.36
CA PRO A 24 -1.21 -13.06 -12.41
C PRO A 24 0.23 -13.36 -11.98
N ASN A 25 1.19 -12.51 -12.34
CA ASN A 25 2.60 -12.68 -11.96
C ASN A 25 2.89 -12.34 -10.49
N LEU A 26 1.95 -11.72 -9.78
CA LEU A 26 2.07 -11.39 -8.36
C LEU A 26 1.30 -12.38 -7.48
N GLN A 27 0.66 -13.39 -8.09
CA GLN A 27 0.02 -14.48 -7.36
C GLN A 27 1.08 -15.43 -6.78
N GLY A 28 0.82 -15.94 -5.58
CA GLY A 28 1.72 -16.88 -4.89
C GLY A 28 2.88 -16.23 -4.13
N LEU A 29 2.97 -14.89 -4.10
CA LEU A 29 3.91 -14.21 -3.21
C LEU A 29 3.58 -14.53 -1.75
N ARG A 30 4.58 -14.94 -0.97
CA ARG A 30 4.42 -15.21 0.46
C ARG A 30 3.94 -13.99 1.25
N ARG A 31 4.31 -12.78 0.80
CA ARG A 31 3.98 -11.52 1.47
C ARG A 31 4.02 -10.36 0.47
N LEU A 32 2.99 -9.53 0.49
CA LEU A 32 2.99 -8.20 -0.11
C LEU A 32 2.85 -7.18 1.04
N SER A 33 3.81 -6.27 1.17
CA SER A 33 3.86 -5.30 2.26
C SER A 33 3.62 -3.88 1.73
N LEU A 34 2.96 -3.05 2.53
CA LEU A 34 2.82 -1.61 2.27
C LEU A 34 2.94 -0.82 3.57
N ALA A 35 3.32 0.45 3.44
CA ALA A 35 3.23 1.44 4.49
C ALA A 35 2.25 2.53 4.04
N THR A 36 1.29 2.88 4.90
CA THR A 36 0.29 3.90 4.64
C THR A 36 0.13 4.78 5.87
N SER A 37 -0.05 6.08 5.69
CA SER A 37 -0.28 7.01 6.81
C SER A 37 -1.77 7.15 7.15
N ASP A 38 -2.66 7.13 6.15
CA ASP A 38 -4.08 7.47 6.29
C ASP A 38 -5.04 6.51 5.54
N ALA A 39 -4.58 5.84 4.48
CA ALA A 39 -5.40 4.96 3.65
C ALA A 39 -5.57 3.51 4.18
N HIS A 40 -5.49 3.28 5.49
CA HIS A 40 -5.58 1.93 6.09
C HIS A 40 -6.85 1.17 5.69
N GLY A 41 -8.02 1.83 5.78
CA GLY A 41 -9.31 1.21 5.44
C GLY A 41 -9.47 0.88 3.95
N LEU A 42 -8.80 1.62 3.07
CA LEU A 42 -8.79 1.34 1.63
C LEU A 42 -8.04 0.03 1.36
N HIS A 43 -6.85 -0.12 1.93
CA HIS A 43 -6.02 -1.30 1.75
C HIS A 43 -6.61 -2.54 2.43
N ALA A 44 -7.29 -2.39 3.57
CA ALA A 44 -7.99 -3.48 4.24
C ALA A 44 -9.06 -4.14 3.35
N ARG A 45 -9.80 -3.33 2.58
CA ARG A 45 -10.78 -3.84 1.60
C ARG A 45 -10.15 -4.66 0.46
N GLN A 46 -8.85 -4.54 0.27
CA GLN A 46 -8.07 -5.25 -0.76
C GLN A 46 -7.30 -6.45 -0.22
N GLY A 47 -7.62 -6.90 1.00
CA GLY A 47 -7.02 -8.07 1.61
C GLY A 47 -5.70 -7.80 2.34
N PHE A 48 -5.25 -6.54 2.43
CA PHE A 48 -4.16 -6.19 3.33
C PHE A 48 -4.63 -6.27 4.77
N THR A 49 -3.78 -6.81 5.64
CA THR A 49 -4.01 -6.86 7.08
C THR A 49 -2.85 -6.19 7.81
N PRO A 50 -3.06 -5.73 9.06
CA PRO A 50 -1.93 -5.38 9.91
C PRO A 50 -0.92 -6.54 9.95
N PRO A 51 0.39 -6.27 10.00
CA PRO A 51 1.39 -7.33 10.05
C PRO A 51 1.09 -8.32 11.18
N LEU A 52 1.08 -9.62 10.89
CA LEU A 52 0.80 -10.67 11.88
C LEU A 52 1.82 -10.70 13.03
N SER A 53 3.02 -10.19 12.81
CA SER A 53 4.07 -10.09 13.83
C SER A 53 4.80 -8.77 13.63
N PRO A 54 4.23 -7.63 14.09
CA PRO A 54 4.85 -6.32 13.88
C PRO A 54 6.26 -6.24 14.46
N GLN A 55 6.52 -6.93 15.57
CA GLN A 55 7.83 -7.00 16.22
C GLN A 55 8.94 -7.67 15.39
N SER A 56 8.61 -8.41 14.33
CA SER A 56 9.62 -9.01 13.44
C SER A 56 9.98 -8.12 12.25
N LEU A 57 9.28 -6.99 12.07
CA LEU A 57 9.61 -6.02 11.05
C LEU A 57 10.71 -5.09 11.55
N MET A 58 11.73 -4.91 10.72
CA MET A 58 12.79 -3.94 10.91
C MET A 58 12.98 -3.17 9.61
N GLU A 59 13.24 -1.88 9.71
CA GLU A 59 13.51 -1.02 8.56
C GLU A 59 14.59 0.03 8.88
N CYS A 60 15.36 0.42 7.87
CA CYS A 60 16.23 1.59 7.93
C CYS A 60 15.43 2.83 7.52
N TYR A 61 14.56 3.32 8.42
CA TYR A 61 13.67 4.45 8.13
C TYR A 61 14.39 5.80 8.22
N ARG A 62 14.54 6.49 7.09
CA ARG A 62 15.09 7.86 7.01
C ARG A 62 14.06 8.77 6.34
N PRO A 63 13.09 9.35 7.08
CA PRO A 63 12.09 10.26 6.51
C PRO A 63 12.74 11.58 6.08
N GLY A 64 12.24 12.17 4.99
CA GLY A 64 12.74 13.45 4.46
C GLY A 64 14.21 13.47 4.00
N PRO A 65 14.77 12.42 3.37
CA PRO A 65 16.20 12.38 3.04
C PRO A 65 16.59 13.36 1.92
N TYR A 66 15.61 13.95 1.24
CA TYR A 66 15.78 14.90 0.14
C TYR A 66 15.36 16.33 0.51
N THR A 67 14.91 16.56 1.75
CA THR A 67 14.58 17.90 2.23
C THR A 67 15.89 18.65 2.48
N ARG A 68 16.20 19.63 1.62
CA ARG A 68 17.28 20.59 1.84
C ARG A 68 16.76 21.79 2.61
#